data_AF-A0A6B3FA36-F1
#
_entry.id   AF-A0A6B3FA36-F1
#
_cell.length_a   1.000
_cell.length_b   1.000
_cell.length_c   1.000
_cell.angle_alpha   90.00
_cell.angle_beta   90.00
_cell.angle_gamma   90.00
#
_symmetry.space_group_name_H-M   'P 1'
#
loop_
_entity.id
_entity.type
_entity.pdbx_description
1 polymer ?
#
loop_
_entity_poly.entity_id
_entity_poly.type
_entity_poly.pdbx_seq_one_letter_code
_entity_poly.pdbx_strand_id
1 'polypeptide(L)' 'PHNYGMGWPWFAQELWLATPDNGLAAVMYAPSEVRAKVGADATEVTVSTDTAYPFGDTLTFTVRTPRPVAFP' A
#
# COMPACT_ATOMS: atom_id res chain seq x y z
N PRO A 1 -22.73 12.42 14.26
CA PRO A 1 -22.83 11.12 14.97
C PRO A 1 -21.43 10.55 15.25
N HIS A 2 -21.29 9.62 16.19
CA HIS A 2 -20.01 9.28 16.85
C HIS A 2 -18.95 8.58 15.95
N ASN A 3 -19.33 7.96 14.82
CA ASN A 3 -18.41 7.17 13.99
C ASN A 3 -17.85 7.88 12.75
N TYR A 4 -18.35 9.06 12.41
CA TYR A 4 -18.02 9.72 11.14
C TYR A 4 -16.54 10.13 11.07
N GLY A 5 -15.93 10.47 12.21
CA GLY A 5 -14.51 10.80 12.27
C GLY A 5 -13.58 9.60 12.08
N MET A 6 -14.05 8.38 12.37
CA MET A 6 -13.23 7.16 12.30
C MET A 6 -13.08 6.62 10.86
N GLY A 7 -13.92 7.08 9.92
CA GLY A 7 -13.85 6.64 8.54
C GLY A 7 -12.51 6.92 7.87
N TRP A 8 -11.91 8.10 8.11
CA TRP A 8 -10.64 8.46 7.48
C TRP A 8 -9.41 7.73 8.02
N PRO A 9 -9.22 7.59 9.35
CA PRO A 9 -8.16 6.77 9.89
C PRO A 9 -8.22 5.32 9.42
N TRP A 10 -9.42 4.71 9.39
CA TRP A 10 -9.58 3.34 8.89
C TRP A 10 -9.29 3.24 7.41
N PHE A 11 -9.79 4.17 6.60
CA PHE A 11 -9.46 4.21 5.17
C PHE A 11 -7.94 4.25 4.94
N ALA A 12 -7.22 5.11 5.65
CA ALA A 12 -5.77 5.21 5.53
C ALA A 12 -5.03 3.93 5.98
N GLN A 13 -5.52 3.26 7.03
CA GLN A 13 -4.95 2.01 7.55
C GLN A 13 -5.14 0.83 6.57
N GLU A 14 -6.24 0.83 5.84
CA GLU A 14 -6.66 -0.27 4.96
C GLU A 14 -6.23 -0.07 3.50
N LEU A 15 -5.43 0.96 3.18
CA LEU A 15 -4.91 1.17 1.81
C LEU A 15 -4.04 0.00 1.35
N TRP A 16 -3.25 -0.56 2.27
CA TRP A 16 -2.27 -1.61 2.01
C TRP A 16 -2.40 -2.73 3.04
N LEU A 17 -2.45 -3.98 2.58
CA LEU A 17 -2.50 -5.15 3.45
C LEU A 17 -1.43 -6.17 3.07
N ALA A 18 -0.87 -6.85 4.07
CA ALA A 18 -0.03 -8.03 3.85
C ALA A 18 -0.91 -9.20 3.38
N THR A 19 -0.40 -9.99 2.44
CA THR A 19 -1.08 -11.21 1.99
C THR A 19 -0.56 -12.45 2.74
N PRO A 20 -1.33 -13.54 2.84
CA PRO A 20 -0.93 -14.76 3.56
C PRO A 20 0.34 -15.44 3.02
N ASP A 21 0.71 -15.15 1.78
CA ASP A 21 1.86 -15.70 1.05
C ASP A 21 3.07 -14.74 1.01
N ASN A 22 3.18 -13.86 2.02
CA ASN A 22 4.26 -12.88 2.20
C ASN A 22 4.33 -11.82 1.09
N GLY A 23 3.19 -11.48 0.50
CA GLY A 23 3.05 -10.41 -0.48
C GLY A 23 2.49 -9.12 0.11
N LEU A 24 2.22 -8.16 -0.77
CA LEU A 24 1.70 -6.85 -0.43
C LEU A 24 0.61 -6.43 -1.43
N ALA A 25 -0.62 -6.28 -0.94
CA ALA A 25 -1.77 -5.89 -1.75
C ALA A 25 -2.12 -4.41 -1.56
N ALA A 26 -2.31 -3.70 -2.67
CA ALA A 26 -3.01 -2.42 -2.70
C ALA A 26 -4.52 -2.68 -2.73
N VAL A 27 -5.19 -2.48 -1.59
CA VAL A 27 -6.61 -2.84 -1.41
C VAL A 27 -7.52 -1.65 -1.74
N MET A 28 -7.04 -0.43 -1.49
CA MET A 28 -7.69 0.82 -1.85
C MET A 28 -6.67 1.82 -2.38
N TYR A 29 -7.14 2.81 -3.13
CA TYR A 29 -6.28 3.76 -3.82
C TYR A 29 -6.43 5.18 -3.28
N ALA A 30 -5.30 5.76 -2.88
CA ALA A 30 -5.10 7.15 -2.53
C ALA A 30 -3.59 7.46 -2.54
N PRO A 31 -3.19 8.74 -2.60
CA PRO A 31 -1.80 9.13 -2.36
C PRO A 31 -1.27 8.55 -1.04
N SER A 32 -0.20 7.77 -1.09
CA SER A 32 0.33 7.06 0.08
C SER A 32 1.79 6.62 -0.08
N GLU A 33 2.46 6.36 1.04
CA GLU A 33 3.69 5.58 1.12
C GLU A 33 3.49 4.44 2.12
N VAL A 34 3.87 3.22 1.74
CA VAL A 34 3.92 2.06 2.64
C VAL A 34 5.34 1.50 2.69
N ARG A 35 5.74 1.07 3.88
CA ARG A 35 6.96 0.29 4.11
C ARG A 35 6.54 -1.06 4.67
N ALA A 36 6.93 -2.12 3.98
CA ALA A 36 6.52 -3.48 4.32
C ALA A 36 7.65 -4.47 4.11
N LYS A 37 7.61 -5.59 4.83
CA LYS A 37 8.50 -6.73 4.61
C LYS A 37 7.78 -7.76 3.75
N VAL A 38 8.42 -8.17 2.65
CA VAL A 38 7.82 -9.06 1.64
C VAL A 38 8.78 -10.18 1.22
N GLY A 39 8.21 -11.22 0.62
CA GLY A 39 8.92 -12.39 0.13
C GLY A 39 9.49 -13.28 1.24
N ALA A 40 10.12 -14.39 0.85
CA ALA A 40 10.64 -15.41 1.76
C ALA A 40 11.69 -14.86 2.75
N ASP A 41 12.46 -13.84 2.35
CA ASP A 41 13.52 -13.26 3.16
C ASP A 41 13.09 -12.04 3.99
N ALA A 42 11.78 -11.70 3.99
CA ALA A 42 11.25 -10.51 4.66
C ALA A 42 11.98 -9.21 4.26
N THR A 43 12.24 -9.03 2.96
CA THR A 43 12.93 -7.85 2.42
C THR A 43 12.06 -6.62 2.64
N GLU A 44 12.61 -5.57 3.25
CA GLU A 44 11.90 -4.30 3.37
C GLU A 44 11.82 -3.60 2.02
N VAL A 45 10.61 -3.30 1.59
CA VAL A 45 10.29 -2.56 0.37
C VAL A 45 9.52 -1.30 0.73
N THR A 46 9.71 -0.24 -0.06
CA THR A 46 8.91 0.98 0.03
C THR A 46 8.12 1.13 -1.26
N VAL A 47 6.81 1.33 -1.15
CA VAL A 47 5.94 1.62 -2.30
C VAL A 47 5.29 2.98 -2.08
N SER A 48 5.50 3.91 -3.01
CA SER A 48 4.79 5.19 -3.04
C SER A 48 3.78 5.19 -4.17
N THR A 49 2.55 5.60 -3.88
CA THR A 49 1.45 5.74 -4.85
C THR A 49 1.18 7.21 -5.08
N ASP A 50 1.36 7.67 -6.32
CA ASP A 50 0.93 8.98 -6.78
C ASP A 50 -0.30 8.83 -7.68
N THR A 51 -1.40 9.50 -7.31
CA THR A 51 -2.67 9.40 -8.03
C THR A 51 -3.60 10.56 -7.69
N ALA A 52 -4.44 10.95 -8.65
CA ALA A 52 -5.56 11.85 -8.43
C ALA A 52 -6.89 11.12 -8.15
N TYR A 53 -6.87 9.77 -8.03
CA TYR A 53 -8.05 9.00 -7.67
C TYR A 53 -8.71 9.54 -6.38
N PRO A 54 -10.05 9.68 -6.33
CA PRO A 54 -11.04 9.20 -7.30
C PRO A 54 -11.38 10.17 -8.45
N PHE A 55 -10.68 11.31 -8.55
CA PHE A 55 -10.93 12.34 -9.58
C PHE A 55 -10.09 12.15 -10.85
N GLY A 56 -9.14 11.21 -10.82
CA GLY A 56 -8.42 10.68 -11.97
C GLY A 56 -8.36 9.17 -11.91
N ASP A 57 -7.95 8.55 -13.02
CA ASP A 57 -7.91 7.10 -13.21
C ASP A 57 -6.48 6.53 -13.31
N THR A 58 -5.48 7.41 -13.28
CA THR A 58 -4.07 7.04 -13.39
C THR A 58 -3.45 6.86 -12.01
N LEU A 59 -2.76 5.74 -11.82
CA LEU A 59 -1.99 5.42 -10.63
C LEU A 59 -0.54 5.17 -11.02
N THR A 60 0.38 5.87 -10.37
CA THR A 60 1.82 5.66 -10.53
C THR A 60 2.37 5.06 -9.25
N PHE A 61 2.83 3.81 -9.33
CA PHE A 61 3.53 3.14 -8.23
C PHE A 61 5.04 3.24 -8.45
N THR A 62 5.75 3.77 -7.46
CA THR A 62 7.22 3.68 -7.40
C THR A 62 7.59 2.67 -6.33
N VAL A 63 8.19 1.55 -6.76
CA VAL A 63 8.63 0.47 -5.88
C VAL A 63 10.14 0.58 -5.68
N ARG A 64 10.57 0.73 -4.43
CA ARG A 64 11.98 0.80 -4.04
C ARG A 64 12.33 -0.44 -3.23
N THR A 65 13.34 -1.16 -3.71
CA THR A 65 13.85 -2.37 -3.08
C THR A 65 15.37 -2.25 -2.91
N PRO A 66 15.95 -2.75 -1.81
CA PRO A 66 17.40 -2.74 -1.61
C PRO A 66 18.11 -3.78 -2.48
N ARG A 67 17.36 -4.77 -2.98
CA ARG A 67 17.82 -5.88 -3.82
C ARG A 67 16.64 -6.49 -4.58
N PRO A 68 16.89 -7.28 -5.64
CA PRO A 68 15.85 -8.07 -6.28
C PRO A 68 15.13 -8.96 -5.26
N VAL A 69 13.80 -8.93 -5.29
CA VAL A 69 12.92 -9.74 -4.43
C VAL A 69 11.68 -10.12 -5.24
N ALA A 70 11.26 -11.37 -5.13
CA ALA A 70 10.00 -11.85 -5.68
C ALA A 70 8.99 -11.96 -4.54
N PHE A 71 7.81 -11.39 -4.73
CA PHE A 71 6.68 -11.48 -3.82
C PHE A 71 5.38 -11.23 -4.60
N PRO A 72 4.24 -11.76 -4.10
CA PRO A 72 2.91 -11.45 -4.62
C PRO A 72 2.49 -10.00 -4.39
#